data_AF-A0A6N7JU37-F1
#
_entry.id   AF-A0A6N7JU37-F1
#
_cell.length_a   1.000
_cell.length_b   1.000
_cell.length_c   1.000
_cell.angle_alpha   90.00
_cell.angle_beta   90.00
_cell.angle_gamma   90.00
#
_symmetry.space_group_name_H-M   'P 1'
#
loop_
_entity.id
_entity.type
_entity.pdbx_description
1 polymer ?
#
loop_
_entity_poly.entity_id
_entity_poly.type
_entity_poly.pdbx_seq_one_letter_code
_entity_poly.pdbx_strand_id
1 'polypeptide(L)'
;MRAGRPILALVSILHGLSAPPVGAAETASPTTIEQVRTLSAGRYADQPVGTTVRRQKLQEAGALYGARAGLEARLNVIAEALKAREAELDRVYAFQMLTQPVTGGVQRTLPAIDVAGAAIEIEPGGLRGVFVGQTIRIIEPAVIVARPPSWRDYLLLTFPRGADPDPALLPRDKGEQEIWAAAVDRGWQAGAEQADAMFSDAVARLERLCVGMITYRILLVQGMVQPAWVDIKETPTIVEDDQSQVDVRSLTVTAPAKLNDSRFWSPTVRQ
;
A
#
# COMPACT_ATOMS: atom_id res chain seq x y z
N MET A 1 -9.66 -10.16 28.88
CA MET A 1 -8.73 -9.03 28.65
C MET A 1 -9.02 -8.45 27.27
N ARG A 2 -9.37 -7.16 27.20
CA ARG A 2 -9.79 -6.44 25.98
C ARG A 2 -8.60 -6.25 25.02
N ALA A 3 -8.42 -7.15 24.07
CA ALA A 3 -7.59 -6.93 22.87
C ALA A 3 -8.53 -6.45 21.75
N GLY A 4 -8.57 -5.14 21.50
CA GLY A 4 -9.44 -4.60 20.45
C GLY A 4 -9.44 -3.07 20.33
N ARG A 5 -8.55 -2.36 21.01
CA ARG A 5 -8.54 -0.90 21.05
C ARG A 5 -7.51 -0.17 20.17
N PRO A 6 -6.37 -0.74 19.73
CA PRO A 6 -5.48 0.01 18.82
C PRO A 6 -5.90 -0.07 17.34
N ILE A 7 -6.60 -1.14 16.92
CA ILE A 7 -6.94 -1.41 15.51
C ILE A 7 -8.07 -0.49 15.00
N LEU A 8 -9.02 -0.11 15.86
CA LEU A 8 -10.09 0.84 15.53
C LEU A 8 -9.62 2.30 15.36
N ALA A 9 -8.39 2.62 15.80
CA ALA A 9 -7.86 3.99 15.75
C ALA A 9 -7.40 4.43 14.35
N LEU A 10 -7.07 3.47 13.46
CA LEU A 10 -6.64 3.74 12.09
C LEU A 10 -7.81 4.01 11.14
N VAL A 11 -8.93 3.29 11.27
CA VAL A 11 -10.18 3.59 10.54
C VAL A 11 -10.77 4.95 10.95
N SER A 12 -10.44 5.42 12.15
CA SER A 12 -10.81 6.76 12.62
C SER A 12 -10.00 7.88 11.94
N ILE A 13 -8.87 7.59 11.29
CA ILE A 13 -8.13 8.57 10.47
C ILE A 13 -8.95 8.96 9.24
N LEU A 14 -9.70 8.01 8.64
CA LEU A 14 -10.58 8.30 7.51
C LEU A 14 -11.75 9.23 7.87
N HIS A 15 -12.28 9.12 9.09
CA HIS A 15 -13.46 9.88 9.54
C HIS A 15 -13.12 11.22 10.24
N GLY A 16 -11.85 11.46 10.58
CA GLY A 16 -11.43 12.60 11.42
C GLY A 16 -10.81 13.78 10.67
N LEU A 17 -10.49 13.66 9.38
CA LEU A 17 -9.85 14.75 8.62
C LEU A 17 -10.87 15.53 7.80
N SER A 18 -11.60 16.42 8.50
CA SER A 18 -12.23 17.59 7.89
C SER A 18 -11.31 18.79 8.11
N ALA A 19 -10.90 19.41 7.00
CA ALA A 19 -10.07 20.61 6.84
C ALA A 19 -8.52 20.43 6.89
N PRO A 20 -7.78 21.05 5.96
CA PRO A 20 -6.32 21.07 5.98
C PRO A 20 -5.81 22.07 7.04
N PRO A 21 -4.70 21.77 7.75
CA PRO A 21 -4.00 22.78 8.54
C PRO A 21 -3.24 23.73 7.60
N VAL A 22 -3.53 25.02 7.72
CA VAL A 22 -2.74 26.10 7.11
C VAL A 22 -1.47 26.26 7.95
N GLY A 23 -0.32 25.82 7.45
CA GLY A 23 0.97 26.11 8.09
C GLY A 23 2.15 25.23 7.71
N ALA A 24 2.94 25.71 6.74
CA ALA A 24 4.39 25.56 6.56
C ALA A 24 5.03 24.17 6.40
N ALA A 25 5.50 23.87 5.18
CA ALA A 25 6.92 23.80 4.82
C ALA A 25 7.09 23.61 3.30
N GLU A 26 8.11 24.24 2.76
CA GLU A 26 8.37 24.43 1.33
C GLU A 26 8.94 23.16 0.66
N THR A 27 8.04 22.27 0.22
CA THR A 27 8.31 21.30 -0.86
C THR A 27 7.08 21.32 -1.76
N ALA A 28 7.19 21.92 -2.95
CA ALA A 28 6.14 22.05 -3.96
C ALA A 28 4.72 22.22 -3.39
N SER A 29 4.31 23.47 -3.15
CA SER A 29 3.00 23.84 -2.60
C SER A 29 1.90 22.86 -3.05
N PRO A 30 1.14 22.26 -2.11
CA PRO A 30 0.14 21.25 -2.45
C PRO A 30 -0.79 21.84 -3.50
N THR A 31 -0.88 21.16 -4.65
CA THR A 31 -1.73 21.55 -5.77
C THR A 31 -3.12 21.82 -5.22
N THR A 32 -3.51 23.08 -5.12
CA THR A 32 -4.78 23.47 -4.49
C THR A 32 -5.88 23.40 -5.55
N ILE A 33 -7.10 23.01 -5.18
CA ILE A 33 -8.23 22.94 -6.12
C ILE A 33 -8.41 24.24 -6.92
N GLU A 34 -8.13 25.40 -6.32
CA GLU A 34 -8.16 26.70 -6.98
C GLU A 34 -7.08 26.87 -8.06
N GLN A 35 -5.89 26.31 -7.88
CA GLN A 35 -4.84 26.32 -8.90
C GLN A 35 -5.24 25.45 -10.10
N VAL A 36 -5.91 24.33 -9.84
CA VAL A 36 -6.40 23.40 -10.89
C VAL A 36 -7.59 24.00 -11.64
N ARG A 37 -8.50 24.67 -10.92
CA ARG A 37 -9.69 25.34 -11.48
C ARG A 37 -9.35 26.51 -12.38
N THR A 38 -8.28 27.25 -12.10
CA THR A 38 -7.94 28.51 -12.79
C THR A 38 -7.06 28.34 -14.04
N LEU A 39 -6.63 27.11 -14.36
CA LEU A 39 -5.85 26.83 -15.57
C LEU A 39 -6.61 27.21 -16.84
N SER A 40 -5.95 27.95 -17.73
CA SER A 40 -6.50 28.43 -19.00
C SER A 40 -5.40 28.62 -20.05
N ALA A 41 -5.75 28.62 -21.34
CA ALA A 41 -4.80 28.73 -22.45
C ALA A 41 -4.25 30.15 -22.71
N GLY A 42 -4.52 31.12 -21.83
CA GLY A 42 -3.90 32.46 -21.87
C GLY A 42 -4.41 33.44 -22.93
N ARG A 43 -5.45 33.11 -23.73
CA ARG A 43 -6.14 34.09 -24.59
C ARG A 43 -7.64 33.86 -24.59
N TYR A 44 -8.37 34.72 -23.89
CA TYR A 44 -9.83 34.84 -24.01
C TYR A 44 -10.18 35.46 -25.36
N ALA A 45 -10.46 34.62 -26.35
CA ALA A 45 -11.11 35.07 -27.57
C ALA A 45 -12.62 34.84 -27.38
N ASP A 46 -13.39 35.92 -27.44
CA ASP A 46 -14.85 35.91 -27.31
C ASP A 46 -15.45 35.18 -28.53
N GLN A 47 -15.60 33.86 -28.43
CA GLN A 47 -16.20 33.00 -29.46
C GLN A 47 -17.14 31.97 -28.80
N PRO A 48 -18.19 31.54 -29.52
CA PRO A 48 -19.29 30.78 -28.93
C PRO A 48 -18.83 29.41 -28.43
N VAL A 49 -19.50 28.94 -27.37
CA VAL A 49 -19.32 27.61 -26.75
C VAL A 49 -19.02 26.57 -27.82
N GLY A 50 -17.81 25.99 -27.77
CA GLY A 50 -17.33 25.07 -28.79
C GLY A 50 -18.27 23.91 -29.09
N THR A 51 -18.05 23.24 -30.23
CA THR A 51 -18.83 22.08 -30.67
C THR A 51 -19.03 21.05 -29.55
N THR A 52 -20.11 20.27 -29.60
CA THR A 52 -20.41 19.23 -28.58
C THR A 52 -19.21 18.33 -28.29
N VAL A 53 -18.41 18.02 -29.32
CA VAL A 53 -17.16 17.25 -29.21
C VAL A 53 -16.09 17.98 -28.37
N ARG A 54 -15.90 19.29 -28.55
CA ARG A 54 -14.95 20.06 -27.73
C ARG A 54 -15.39 20.12 -26.27
N ARG A 55 -16.69 20.31 -26.03
CA ARG A 55 -17.24 20.31 -24.67
C ARG A 55 -16.96 19.00 -23.94
N GLN A 56 -17.18 17.86 -24.61
CA GLN A 56 -16.89 16.54 -24.05
C GLN A 56 -15.39 16.37 -23.75
N LYS A 57 -14.52 16.71 -24.71
CA LYS A 57 -13.06 16.66 -24.50
C LYS A 57 -12.59 17.51 -23.34
N LEU A 58 -13.17 18.71 -23.17
CA LEU A 58 -12.86 19.61 -22.07
C LEU A 58 -13.31 19.02 -20.72
N GLN A 59 -14.50 18.41 -20.69
CA GLN A 59 -15.00 17.72 -19.49
C GLN A 59 -14.13 16.52 -19.12
N GLU A 60 -13.75 15.70 -20.09
CA GLU A 60 -12.88 14.54 -19.86
C GLU A 60 -11.50 14.95 -19.37
N ALA A 61 -10.89 15.95 -20.02
CA ALA A 61 -9.58 16.48 -19.63
C ALA A 61 -9.61 17.11 -18.24
N GLY A 62 -10.62 17.93 -17.94
CA GLY A 62 -10.80 18.55 -16.63
C GLY A 62 -11.03 17.52 -15.53
N ALA A 63 -11.88 16.52 -15.78
CA ALA A 63 -12.13 15.44 -14.83
C ALA A 63 -10.88 14.59 -14.57
N LEU A 64 -10.12 14.23 -15.61
CA LEU A 64 -8.88 13.46 -15.45
C LEU A 64 -7.82 14.25 -14.67
N TYR A 65 -7.64 15.52 -15.00
CA TYR A 65 -6.67 16.38 -14.32
C TYR A 65 -7.08 16.61 -12.86
N GLY A 66 -8.36 16.93 -12.63
CA GLY A 66 -8.93 17.06 -11.30
C GLY A 66 -8.76 15.80 -10.45
N ALA A 67 -9.02 14.61 -11.01
CA ALA A 67 -8.86 13.34 -10.29
C ALA A 67 -7.42 13.09 -9.84
N ARG A 68 -6.44 13.36 -10.69
CA ARG A 68 -5.02 13.20 -10.31
C ARG A 68 -4.63 14.17 -9.20
N ALA A 69 -5.04 15.43 -9.32
CA ALA A 69 -4.72 16.46 -8.33
C ALA A 69 -5.42 16.19 -6.98
N GLY A 70 -6.70 15.78 -7.01
CA GLY A 70 -7.46 15.44 -5.80
C GLY A 70 -6.90 14.21 -5.09
N LEU A 71 -6.47 13.20 -5.85
CA LEU A 71 -5.79 12.02 -5.31
C LEU A 71 -4.47 12.41 -4.62
N GLU A 72 -3.61 13.18 -5.30
CA GLU A 72 -2.33 13.65 -4.74
C GLU A 72 -2.54 14.45 -3.46
N ALA A 73 -3.47 15.43 -3.50
CA ALA A 73 -3.80 16.25 -2.34
C ALA A 73 -4.30 15.40 -1.16
N ARG A 74 -5.16 14.41 -1.42
CA ARG A 74 -5.67 13.53 -0.37
C ARG A 74 -4.60 12.61 0.21
N LEU A 75 -3.70 12.07 -0.62
CA LEU A 75 -2.56 11.28 -0.14
C LEU A 75 -1.62 12.10 0.75
N ASN A 76 -1.38 13.37 0.41
CA ASN A 76 -0.58 14.27 1.26
C ASN A 76 -1.24 14.51 2.63
N VAL A 77 -2.56 14.70 2.65
CA VAL A 77 -3.34 14.83 3.89
C VAL A 77 -3.23 13.56 4.75
N ILE A 78 -3.30 12.38 4.14
CA ILE A 78 -3.12 11.09 4.83
C ILE A 78 -1.69 10.95 5.36
N ALA A 79 -0.67 11.30 4.57
CA ALA A 79 0.73 11.22 4.97
C ALA A 79 1.04 12.09 6.19
N GLU A 80 0.53 13.32 6.23
CA GLU A 80 0.68 14.20 7.40
C GLU A 80 -0.07 13.65 8.63
N ALA A 81 -1.25 13.06 8.44
CA ALA A 81 -1.98 12.40 9.53
C ALA A 81 -1.23 11.19 10.11
N LEU A 82 -0.56 10.40 9.26
CA LEU A 82 0.30 9.29 9.68
C LEU A 82 1.54 9.79 10.42
N LYS A 83 2.19 10.83 9.90
CA LYS A 83 3.36 11.47 10.51
C LYS A 83 3.06 12.02 11.90
N ALA A 84 1.88 12.64 12.09
CA ALA A 84 1.43 13.09 13.41
C ALA A 84 1.28 11.96 14.45
N ARG A 85 1.18 10.70 14.01
CA ARG A 85 1.03 9.50 14.86
C ARG A 85 2.20 8.53 14.72
N GLU A 86 3.32 8.99 14.19
CA GLU A 86 4.50 8.16 13.88
C GLU A 86 4.97 7.29 15.06
N ALA A 87 5.09 7.87 16.26
CA ALA A 87 5.53 7.15 17.44
C ALA A 87 4.55 6.07 17.91
N GLU A 88 3.24 6.25 17.67
CA GLU A 88 2.22 5.23 17.96
C GLU A 88 2.33 4.10 16.94
N LEU A 89 2.43 4.44 15.65
CA LEU A 89 2.56 3.46 14.57
C LEU A 89 3.83 2.63 14.69
N ASP A 90 4.96 3.24 15.08
CA ASP A 90 6.23 2.52 15.33
C ASP A 90 6.10 1.52 16.48
N ARG A 91 5.28 1.81 17.49
CA ARG A 91 5.03 0.91 18.63
C ARG A 91 4.08 -0.22 18.26
N VAL A 92 3.00 0.10 17.53
CA VAL A 92 1.99 -0.89 17.11
C VAL A 92 2.58 -1.86 16.09
N TYR A 93 3.30 -1.34 15.10
CA TYR A 93 3.93 -2.13 14.04
C TYR A 93 5.43 -2.34 14.31
N ALA A 94 5.72 -3.10 15.37
CA ALA A 94 7.08 -3.42 15.79
C ALA A 94 7.74 -4.50 14.89
N PHE A 95 8.05 -4.15 13.64
CA PHE A 95 8.64 -5.05 12.65
C PHE A 95 9.97 -5.68 13.05
N GLN A 96 10.71 -5.07 13.98
CA GLN A 96 11.92 -5.64 14.57
C GLN A 96 11.66 -7.03 15.21
N MET A 97 10.43 -7.29 15.65
CA MET A 97 10.03 -8.60 16.20
C MET A 97 9.59 -9.60 15.13
N LEU A 98 9.42 -9.14 13.89
CA LEU A 98 8.96 -9.88 12.72
C LEU A 98 10.07 -10.07 11.68
N THR A 99 11.30 -9.72 12.04
CA THR A 99 12.51 -10.03 11.29
C THR A 99 13.50 -10.83 12.12
N GLN A 100 14.43 -11.49 11.45
CA GLN A 100 15.49 -12.27 12.08
C GLN A 100 16.84 -11.87 11.46
N PRO A 101 17.89 -11.66 12.27
CA PRO A 101 19.23 -11.38 11.76
C PRO A 101 19.78 -12.63 11.04
N VAL A 102 20.50 -12.41 9.94
CA VAL A 102 21.17 -13.47 9.18
C VAL A 102 22.68 -13.34 9.34
N THR A 103 23.32 -12.39 8.65
CA THR A 103 24.76 -12.10 8.75
C THR A 103 25.06 -10.70 8.20
N GLY A 104 26.17 -10.09 8.61
CA GLY A 104 26.63 -8.81 8.05
C GLY A 104 25.63 -7.65 8.15
N GLY A 105 24.77 -7.64 9.18
CA GLY A 105 23.72 -6.63 9.34
C GLY A 105 22.45 -6.86 8.51
N VAL A 106 22.46 -7.86 7.62
CA VAL A 106 21.30 -8.26 6.81
C VAL A 106 20.29 -9.01 7.67
N GLN A 107 19.02 -8.76 7.41
CA GLN A 107 17.90 -9.41 8.09
C GLN A 107 17.02 -10.18 7.11
N ARG A 108 16.11 -10.97 7.67
CA ARG A 108 15.09 -11.69 6.92
C ARG A 108 13.73 -11.48 7.56
N THR A 109 12.70 -11.24 6.75
CA THR A 109 11.31 -11.21 7.23
C THR A 109 10.78 -12.61 7.56
N LEU A 110 9.82 -12.69 8.48
CA LEU A 110 9.06 -13.92 8.66
C LEU A 110 8.09 -14.13 7.49
N PRO A 111 7.79 -15.38 7.09
CA PRO A 111 6.67 -15.66 6.20
C PRO A 111 5.36 -15.20 6.82
N ALA A 112 4.43 -14.71 6.00
CA ALA A 112 3.07 -14.42 6.45
C ALA A 112 2.15 -15.60 6.11
N ILE A 113 1.38 -16.09 7.09
CA ILE A 113 0.44 -17.19 6.93
C ILE A 113 -0.99 -16.72 7.21
N ASP A 114 -1.87 -17.02 6.27
CA ASP A 114 -3.32 -16.86 6.42
C ASP A 114 -3.97 -18.17 6.87
N VAL A 115 -4.95 -18.06 7.75
CA VAL A 115 -5.70 -19.21 8.28
C VAL A 115 -7.18 -18.93 8.11
N ALA A 116 -7.81 -19.59 7.15
CA ALA A 116 -9.25 -19.53 6.97
C ALA A 116 -9.93 -20.62 7.82
N GLY A 117 -11.06 -20.25 8.42
CA GLY A 117 -11.91 -21.15 9.19
C GLY A 117 -12.65 -22.16 8.30
N ALA A 118 -13.63 -22.84 8.90
CA ALA A 118 -14.33 -23.91 8.21
C ALA A 118 -15.12 -23.39 7.00
N ALA A 119 -15.05 -24.12 5.89
CA ALA A 119 -15.78 -23.83 4.65
C ALA A 119 -16.43 -25.10 4.11
N ILE A 120 -17.58 -24.93 3.45
CA ILE A 120 -18.27 -25.99 2.73
C ILE A 120 -18.37 -25.58 1.27
N GLU A 121 -17.84 -26.40 0.39
CA GLU A 121 -18.00 -26.25 -1.05
C GLU A 121 -18.96 -27.34 -1.54
N ILE A 122 -20.06 -26.95 -2.17
CA ILE A 122 -21.06 -27.88 -2.71
C ILE A 122 -20.97 -27.83 -4.23
N GLU A 123 -20.73 -28.98 -4.86
CA GLU A 123 -20.66 -29.09 -6.31
C GLU A 123 -22.00 -28.73 -6.97
N PRO A 124 -21.99 -28.14 -8.18
CA PRO A 124 -23.20 -27.90 -8.95
C PRO A 124 -24.02 -29.19 -9.11
N GLY A 125 -25.27 -29.18 -8.64
CA GLY A 125 -26.14 -30.37 -8.59
C GLY A 125 -26.31 -30.97 -7.18
N GLY A 126 -25.56 -30.50 -6.18
CA GLY A 126 -25.82 -30.81 -4.76
C GLY A 126 -25.52 -32.24 -4.33
N LEU A 127 -24.97 -33.07 -5.22
CA LEU A 127 -24.68 -34.49 -4.97
C LEU A 127 -23.39 -34.72 -4.18
N ARG A 128 -22.53 -33.69 -4.08
CA ARG A 128 -21.27 -33.75 -3.37
C ARG A 128 -20.96 -32.42 -2.68
N GLY A 129 -20.53 -32.52 -1.43
CA GLY A 129 -20.02 -31.40 -0.65
C GLY A 129 -18.66 -31.74 -0.03
N VAL A 130 -17.75 -30.78 -0.01
CA VAL A 130 -16.45 -30.87 0.66
C VAL A 130 -16.47 -29.96 1.87
N PHE A 131 -16.32 -30.53 3.06
CA PHE A 131 -16.11 -29.78 4.30
C PHE A 131 -14.62 -29.61 4.55
N VAL A 132 -14.16 -28.37 4.64
CA VAL A 132 -12.80 -28.01 5.02
C VAL A 132 -12.86 -27.40 6.42
N GLY A 133 -12.25 -28.01 7.43
CA GLY A 133 -12.28 -27.47 8.80
C GLY A 133 -11.40 -26.25 9.01
N GLN A 134 -10.26 -26.20 8.32
CA GLN A 134 -9.33 -25.07 8.33
C GLN A 134 -8.46 -25.11 7.08
N THR A 135 -8.18 -23.94 6.49
CA THR A 135 -7.21 -23.81 5.40
C THR A 135 -6.05 -22.94 5.86
N ILE A 136 -4.83 -23.47 5.81
CA ILE A 136 -3.60 -22.73 6.12
C ILE A 136 -2.90 -22.43 4.81
N ARG A 137 -2.53 -21.17 4.58
CA ARG A 137 -1.84 -20.74 3.35
C ARG A 137 -0.72 -19.75 3.66
N ILE A 138 0.46 -20.00 3.12
CA ILE A 138 1.54 -19.00 3.12
C ILE A 138 1.18 -17.96 2.05
N ILE A 139 0.97 -16.71 2.46
CA ILE A 139 0.55 -15.60 1.58
C ILE A 139 1.72 -14.71 1.18
N GLU A 140 2.76 -14.61 1.99
CA GLU A 140 4.04 -14.00 1.60
C GLU A 140 5.21 -14.85 2.09
N PRO A 141 6.23 -15.12 1.25
CA PRO A 141 7.42 -15.85 1.65
C PRO A 141 8.35 -14.97 2.48
N ALA A 142 9.29 -15.61 3.20
CA ALA A 142 10.40 -14.89 3.83
C ALA A 142 11.32 -14.28 2.76
N VAL A 143 11.68 -13.01 2.92
CA VAL A 143 12.59 -12.28 2.03
C VAL A 143 13.76 -11.69 2.80
N ILE A 144 14.90 -11.56 2.13
CA ILE A 144 16.12 -10.97 2.68
C ILE A 144 16.03 -9.46 2.49
N VAL A 145 16.27 -8.72 3.57
CA VAL A 145 16.15 -7.26 3.61
C VAL A 145 17.37 -6.66 4.30
N ALA A 146 17.87 -5.53 3.77
CA ALA A 146 19.00 -4.82 4.36
C ALA A 146 18.65 -4.18 5.71
N ARG A 147 17.37 -3.84 5.91
CA ARG A 147 16.82 -3.34 7.17
C ARG A 147 15.40 -3.87 7.35
N PRO A 148 14.88 -3.98 8.58
CA PRO A 148 13.50 -4.31 8.81
C PRO A 148 12.58 -3.34 8.07
N PRO A 149 11.50 -3.84 7.44
CA PRO A 149 10.45 -2.97 6.94
C PRO A 149 9.79 -2.21 8.10
N SER A 150 9.02 -1.20 7.75
CA SER A 150 8.29 -0.35 8.67
C SER A 150 6.89 -0.09 8.12
N TRP A 151 5.97 0.41 8.95
CA TRP A 151 4.63 0.79 8.46
C TRP A 151 4.69 1.84 7.35
N ARG A 152 5.77 2.64 7.27
CA ARG A 152 5.98 3.64 6.23
C ARG A 152 6.09 3.02 4.84
N ASP A 153 6.68 1.83 4.74
CA ASP A 153 6.84 1.09 3.48
C ASP A 153 5.50 0.61 2.90
N TYR A 154 4.43 0.62 3.71
CA TYR A 154 3.09 0.17 3.31
C TYR A 154 2.07 1.31 3.26
N LEU A 155 2.14 2.26 4.19
CA LEU A 155 1.10 3.29 4.37
C LEU A 155 1.45 4.65 3.74
N LEU A 156 2.74 4.95 3.51
CA LEU A 156 3.13 6.17 2.79
C LEU A 156 3.04 5.93 1.28
N LEU A 157 1.82 6.01 0.77
CA LEU A 157 1.55 5.87 -0.65
C LEU A 157 2.07 7.11 -1.39
N THR A 158 2.88 6.87 -2.41
CA THR A 158 3.36 7.91 -3.32
C THR A 158 2.60 7.83 -4.62
N PHE A 159 2.16 8.98 -5.12
CA PHE A 159 1.58 9.08 -6.46
C PHE A 159 2.43 10.06 -7.27
N PRO A 160 3.01 9.63 -8.41
CA PRO A 160 3.85 10.50 -9.20
C PRO A 160 3.01 11.65 -9.75
N ARG A 161 3.55 12.87 -9.62
CA ARG A 161 2.92 14.06 -10.20
C ARG A 161 2.68 13.84 -11.69
N GLY A 162 1.47 14.15 -12.12
CA GLY A 162 1.10 14.00 -13.51
C GLY A 162 1.65 15.09 -14.43
N ALA A 163 1.76 14.75 -15.72
CA ALA A 163 1.94 15.77 -16.75
C ALA A 163 0.72 16.72 -16.76
N ASP A 164 0.99 18.00 -16.97
CA ASP A 164 -0.05 19.00 -17.14
C ASP A 164 -0.91 18.71 -18.37
N PRO A 165 -2.17 19.18 -18.41
CA PRO A 165 -3.06 18.97 -19.53
C PRO A 165 -2.47 19.59 -20.81
N ASP A 166 -2.74 18.98 -21.96
CA ASP A 166 -2.43 19.58 -23.25
C ASP A 166 -3.05 21.00 -23.32
N PRO A 167 -2.28 22.06 -23.63
CA PRO A 167 -2.81 23.40 -23.77
C PRO A 167 -4.01 23.51 -24.74
N ALA A 168 -4.11 22.61 -25.73
CA ALA A 168 -5.25 22.55 -26.64
C ALA A 168 -6.56 22.14 -25.93
N LEU A 169 -6.46 21.41 -24.82
CA LEU A 169 -7.57 20.94 -23.99
C LEU A 169 -7.88 21.87 -22.81
N LEU A 170 -7.20 23.02 -22.70
CA LEU A 170 -7.52 24.03 -21.71
C LEU A 170 -8.69 24.92 -22.19
N PRO A 171 -9.44 25.52 -21.24
CA PRO A 171 -10.47 26.51 -21.56
C PRO A 171 -9.93 27.72 -22.31
N ARG A 172 -10.74 28.25 -23.23
CA ARG A 172 -10.44 29.44 -24.02
C ARG A 172 -11.39 30.60 -23.77
N ASP A 173 -12.58 30.35 -23.28
CA ASP A 173 -13.59 31.35 -22.98
C ASP A 173 -14.24 31.09 -21.62
N LYS A 174 -15.10 32.01 -21.17
CA LYS A 174 -15.75 31.91 -19.86
C LYS A 174 -16.69 30.71 -19.75
N GLY A 175 -17.42 30.37 -20.82
CA GLY A 175 -18.32 29.22 -20.83
C GLY A 175 -17.54 27.90 -20.76
N GLU A 176 -16.42 27.80 -21.46
CA GLU A 176 -15.48 26.69 -21.33
C GLU A 176 -14.89 26.62 -19.91
N GLN A 177 -14.57 27.77 -19.29
CA GLN A 177 -14.02 27.80 -17.94
C GLN A 177 -14.99 27.21 -16.90
N GLU A 178 -16.28 27.51 -16.99
CA GLU A 178 -17.30 26.96 -16.10
C GLU A 178 -17.41 25.43 -16.25
N ILE A 179 -17.37 24.94 -17.49
CA ILE A 179 -17.44 23.51 -17.80
C ILE A 179 -16.20 22.77 -17.28
N TRP A 180 -15.02 23.39 -17.45
CA TRP A 180 -13.77 22.87 -16.91
C TRP A 180 -13.78 22.82 -15.39
N ALA A 181 -14.14 23.91 -14.72
CA ALA A 181 -14.18 23.96 -13.26
C ALA A 181 -15.11 22.89 -12.69
N ALA A 182 -16.32 22.73 -13.25
CA ALA A 182 -17.25 21.69 -12.83
C ALA A 182 -16.73 20.26 -13.10
N ALA A 183 -15.99 20.06 -14.18
CA ALA A 183 -15.37 18.77 -14.47
C ALA A 183 -14.20 18.47 -13.51
N VAL A 184 -13.35 19.46 -13.25
CA VAL A 184 -12.26 19.41 -12.28
C VAL A 184 -12.79 19.05 -10.90
N ASP A 185 -13.88 19.67 -10.45
CA ASP A 185 -14.48 19.40 -9.14
C ASP A 185 -14.94 17.94 -8.99
N ARG A 186 -15.65 17.43 -10.01
CA ARG A 186 -16.06 16.02 -10.04
C ARG A 186 -14.85 15.08 -10.05
N GLY A 187 -13.85 15.41 -10.86
CA GLY A 187 -12.59 14.68 -10.91
C GLY A 187 -11.92 14.65 -9.54
N TRP A 188 -11.74 15.81 -8.92
CA TRP A 188 -11.09 15.99 -7.64
C TRP A 188 -11.72 15.12 -6.54
N GLN A 189 -13.05 15.14 -6.44
CA GLN A 189 -13.76 14.32 -5.48
C GLN A 189 -13.54 12.83 -5.72
N ALA A 190 -13.64 12.37 -6.97
CA ALA A 190 -13.37 10.98 -7.34
C ALA A 190 -11.91 10.56 -7.03
N GLY A 191 -10.95 11.47 -7.24
CA GLY A 191 -9.56 11.26 -6.89
C GLY A 191 -9.32 11.12 -5.39
N ALA A 192 -9.99 11.94 -4.59
CA ALA A 192 -9.93 11.86 -3.13
C ALA A 192 -10.53 10.54 -2.61
N GLU A 193 -11.68 10.11 -3.16
CA GLU A 193 -12.30 8.82 -2.83
C GLU A 193 -11.40 7.64 -3.22
N GLN A 194 -10.73 7.73 -4.39
CA GLN A 194 -9.75 6.74 -4.80
C GLN A 194 -8.56 6.66 -3.84
N ALA A 195 -8.03 7.80 -3.38
CA ALA A 195 -6.95 7.84 -2.41
C ALA A 195 -7.35 7.18 -1.08
N ASP A 196 -8.58 7.41 -0.61
CA ASP A 196 -9.10 6.78 0.60
C ASP A 196 -9.24 5.26 0.45
N ALA A 197 -9.72 4.78 -0.70
CA ALA A 197 -9.80 3.35 -1.00
C ALA A 197 -8.40 2.71 -1.03
N MET A 198 -7.44 3.34 -1.72
CA MET A 198 -6.04 2.87 -1.76
C MET A 198 -5.42 2.79 -0.36
N PHE A 199 -5.67 3.78 0.49
CA PHE A 199 -5.19 3.77 1.86
C PHE A 199 -5.84 2.67 2.70
N SER A 200 -7.15 2.47 2.58
CA SER A 200 -7.86 1.37 3.25
C SER A 200 -7.31 0.00 2.86
N ASP A 201 -7.06 -0.21 1.56
CA ASP A 201 -6.45 -1.45 1.06
C ASP A 201 -5.02 -1.65 1.59
N ALA A 202 -4.23 -0.57 1.67
CA ALA A 202 -2.89 -0.60 2.23
C ALA A 202 -2.88 -0.98 3.72
N VAL A 203 -3.82 -0.43 4.51
CA VAL A 203 -4.02 -0.80 5.92
C VAL A 203 -4.39 -2.27 6.05
N ALA A 204 -5.39 -2.74 5.29
CA ALA A 204 -5.84 -4.13 5.33
C ALA A 204 -4.69 -5.10 4.95
N ARG A 205 -3.89 -4.73 3.95
CA ARG A 205 -2.69 -5.50 3.56
C ARG A 205 -1.68 -5.55 4.69
N LEU A 206 -1.33 -4.42 5.29
CA LEU A 206 -0.38 -4.35 6.40
C LEU A 206 -0.83 -5.19 7.60
N GLU A 207 -2.11 -5.09 7.97
CA GLU A 207 -2.68 -5.87 9.08
C GLU A 207 -2.61 -7.37 8.81
N ARG A 208 -3.05 -7.81 7.62
CA ARG A 208 -3.00 -9.22 7.22
C ARG A 208 -1.57 -9.76 7.24
N LEU A 209 -0.61 -8.95 6.83
CA LEU A 209 0.81 -9.28 6.81
C LEU A 209 1.38 -9.44 8.23
N CYS A 210 1.12 -8.48 9.12
CA CYS A 210 1.55 -8.56 10.53
C CYS A 210 0.91 -9.74 11.26
N VAL A 211 -0.41 -9.91 11.14
CA VAL A 211 -1.12 -11.05 11.72
C VAL A 211 -0.57 -12.35 11.16
N GLY A 212 -0.33 -12.42 9.85
CA GLY A 212 0.20 -13.61 9.22
C GLY A 212 1.59 -14.00 9.71
N MET A 213 2.47 -13.03 9.94
CA MET A 213 3.81 -13.30 10.50
C MET A 213 3.76 -13.75 11.97
N ILE A 214 2.82 -13.23 12.76
CA ILE A 214 2.59 -13.70 14.13
C ILE A 214 2.04 -15.14 14.09
N THR A 215 1.07 -15.42 13.22
CA THR A 215 0.51 -16.75 13.01
C THR A 215 1.59 -17.75 12.62
N TYR A 216 2.52 -17.38 11.73
CA TYR A 216 3.66 -18.23 11.40
C TYR A 216 4.45 -18.66 12.64
N ARG A 217 4.74 -17.75 13.59
CA ARG A 217 5.46 -18.11 14.83
C ARG A 217 4.68 -19.12 15.67
N ILE A 218 3.37 -18.94 15.78
CA ILE A 218 2.49 -19.87 16.53
C ILE A 218 2.53 -21.27 15.88
N LEU A 219 2.34 -21.32 14.56
CA LEU A 219 2.33 -22.58 13.81
C LEU A 219 3.71 -23.28 13.80
N LEU A 220 4.80 -22.50 13.82
CA LEU A 220 6.16 -23.02 13.94
C LEU A 220 6.35 -23.74 15.29
N VAL A 221 5.89 -23.14 16.40
CA VAL A 221 5.94 -23.77 17.73
C VAL A 221 5.04 -25.00 17.81
N GLN A 222 3.91 -25.01 17.11
CA GLN A 222 3.01 -26.17 17.01
C GLN A 222 3.51 -27.27 16.07
N GLY A 223 4.67 -27.08 15.42
CA GLY A 223 5.23 -28.04 14.47
C GLY A 223 4.46 -28.13 13.14
N MET A 224 3.51 -27.22 12.87
CA MET A 224 2.66 -27.23 11.67
C MET A 224 3.36 -26.62 10.44
N VAL A 225 4.45 -25.88 10.64
CA VAL A 225 5.21 -25.20 9.58
C VAL A 225 6.69 -25.47 9.79
N GLN A 226 7.42 -25.76 8.71
CA GLN A 226 8.88 -25.82 8.73
C GLN A 226 9.46 -24.40 8.69
N PRO A 227 10.53 -24.14 9.45
CA PRO A 227 11.21 -22.86 9.37
C PRO A 227 11.68 -22.62 7.93
N ALA A 228 11.50 -21.39 7.43
CA ALA A 228 12.25 -20.96 6.26
C ALA A 228 13.75 -20.98 6.62
N TRP A 229 14.59 -21.46 5.72
CA TRP A 229 16.05 -21.43 5.89
C TRP A 229 16.67 -20.47 4.86
N VAL A 230 17.66 -19.70 5.29
CA VAL A 230 18.55 -18.97 4.39
C VAL A 230 19.86 -19.72 4.39
N ASP A 231 20.39 -20.02 3.21
CA ASP A 231 21.75 -20.51 3.07
C ASP A 231 22.65 -19.34 2.69
N ILE A 232 23.79 -19.29 3.36
CA ILE A 232 24.80 -18.26 3.18
C ILE A 232 25.89 -18.91 2.36
N LYS A 233 26.01 -18.54 1.09
CA LYS A 233 27.07 -19.02 0.23
C LYS A 233 28.17 -17.98 0.16
N GLU A 234 29.24 -18.23 0.89
CA GLU A 234 30.46 -17.43 0.82
C GLU A 234 31.12 -17.67 -0.55
N THR A 235 31.40 -16.58 -1.27
CA THR A 235 32.14 -16.62 -2.53
C THR A 235 33.59 -16.26 -2.21
N PRO A 236 34.58 -17.04 -2.67
CA PRO A 236 35.98 -16.70 -2.46
C PRO A 236 36.30 -15.34 -3.09
N THR A 237 37.27 -14.63 -2.51
CA THR A 237 37.77 -13.33 -2.97
C THR A 237 38.03 -13.35 -4.48
N ILE A 238 37.35 -12.47 -5.22
CA ILE A 238 37.58 -12.28 -6.66
C ILE A 238 38.56 -11.12 -6.81
N VAL A 239 39.69 -11.36 -7.47
CA VAL A 239 40.68 -10.34 -7.81
C VAL A 239 40.75 -10.25 -9.33
N GLU A 240 40.39 -9.10 -9.90
CA GLU A 240 40.51 -8.79 -11.32
C GLU A 240 41.24 -7.45 -11.49
N ASP A 241 42.31 -7.47 -12.30
CA ASP A 241 43.20 -6.36 -12.74
C ASP A 241 43.55 -5.29 -11.69
N ASP A 242 42.60 -4.44 -11.28
CA ASP A 242 42.79 -3.29 -10.37
C ASP A 242 41.74 -3.24 -9.23
N GLN A 243 40.91 -4.27 -9.08
CA GLN A 243 39.91 -4.40 -8.01
C GLN A 243 39.98 -5.77 -7.33
N SER A 244 39.99 -5.77 -6.01
CA SER A 244 39.82 -6.97 -5.20
C SER A 244 38.53 -6.86 -4.40
N GLN A 245 37.67 -7.87 -4.52
CA GLN A 245 36.49 -8.02 -3.68
C GLN A 245 36.81 -9.04 -2.59
N VAL A 246 37.08 -8.55 -1.38
CA VAL A 246 37.41 -9.36 -0.20
C VAL A 246 36.15 -9.64 0.62
N ASP A 247 35.95 -10.89 1.06
CA ASP A 247 34.79 -11.35 1.86
C ASP A 247 33.42 -11.20 1.15
N VAL A 248 33.36 -11.60 -0.12
CA VAL A 248 32.08 -11.61 -0.89
C VAL A 248 31.18 -12.72 -0.37
N ARG A 249 30.00 -12.36 0.16
CA ARG A 249 28.99 -13.35 0.58
C ARG A 249 27.73 -13.19 -0.25
N SER A 250 27.28 -14.27 -0.87
CA SER A 250 25.98 -14.34 -1.55
C SER A 250 24.95 -14.98 -0.62
N LEU A 251 23.81 -14.31 -0.43
CA LEU A 251 22.74 -14.78 0.44
C LEU A 251 21.59 -15.28 -0.42
N THR A 252 21.20 -16.55 -0.28
CA THR A 252 20.08 -17.13 -1.03
C THR A 252 19.07 -17.77 -0.09
N VAL A 253 17.79 -17.50 -0.28
CA VAL A 253 16.73 -18.25 0.39
C VAL A 253 16.63 -19.63 -0.28
N THR A 254 17.27 -20.63 0.31
CA THR A 254 17.40 -21.99 -0.23
C THR A 254 16.19 -22.86 0.01
N ALA A 255 15.40 -22.58 1.05
CA ALA A 255 14.16 -23.29 1.32
C ALA A 255 13.08 -22.31 1.82
N PRO A 256 12.03 -22.03 1.02
CA PRO A 256 10.88 -21.30 1.53
C PRO A 256 10.21 -22.09 2.65
N ALA A 257 9.52 -21.41 3.56
CA ALA A 257 8.70 -22.10 4.55
C ALA A 257 7.68 -23.01 3.85
N LYS A 258 7.45 -24.18 4.44
CA LYS A 258 6.51 -25.19 3.93
C LYS A 258 5.63 -25.68 5.06
N LEU A 259 4.38 -26.01 4.74
CA LEU A 259 3.49 -26.68 5.67
C LEU A 259 4.01 -28.09 5.93
N ASN A 260 4.03 -28.48 7.21
CA ASN A 260 4.38 -29.84 7.60
C ASN A 260 3.21 -30.79 7.39
N ASP A 261 3.55 -32.08 7.25
CA ASP A 261 2.57 -33.15 7.38
C ASP A 261 1.88 -33.08 8.75
N SER A 262 0.57 -33.34 8.74
CA SER A 262 -0.30 -33.44 9.91
C SER A 262 0.27 -34.23 11.09
N ARG A 263 1.12 -35.21 10.83
CA ARG A 263 1.76 -36.06 11.86
C ARG A 263 2.69 -35.31 12.82
N PHE A 264 3.16 -34.13 12.44
CA PHE A 264 4.03 -33.28 13.27
C PHE A 264 3.27 -32.21 14.03
N TRP A 265 1.94 -32.17 13.91
CA TRP A 265 1.12 -31.10 14.47
C TRP A 265 0.83 -31.38 15.95
N SER A 266 1.07 -30.38 16.79
CA SER A 266 0.68 -30.37 18.20
C SER A 266 -0.50 -29.42 18.39
N PRO A 267 -1.76 -29.88 18.24
CA PRO A 267 -2.92 -29.00 18.33
C PRO A 267 -3.09 -28.48 19.76
N THR A 268 -3.21 -27.17 19.91
CA THR A 268 -3.64 -26.58 21.18
C THR A 268 -5.16 -26.69 21.23
N VAL A 269 -5.70 -27.68 21.93
CA VAL A 269 -7.14 -27.82 22.15
C VAL A 269 -7.61 -26.59 22.94
N ARG A 270 -8.34 -25.67 22.31
CA ARG A 270 -9.17 -24.71 23.05
C ARG A 270 -10.49 -25.42 23.37
N GLN A 271 -10.64 -25.81 24.64
CA GLN A 271 -11.95 -26.10 25.23
C GLN A 271 -12.74 -24.80 25.44
#